data_AF-A0A2S6Q230-F1
#
_entry.id   AF-A0A2S6Q230-F1
#
_cell.length_a   1.000
_cell.length_b   1.000
_cell.length_c   1.000
_cell.angle_alpha   90.00
_cell.angle_beta   90.00
_cell.angle_gamma   90.00
#
_symmetry.space_group_name_H-M   'P 1'
#
loop_
_entity.id
_entity.type
_entity.pdbx_description
1 polymer ?
#
loop_
_entity_poly.entity_id
_entity_poly.type
_entity_poly.pdbx_seq_one_letter_code
_entity_poly.pdbx_strand_id
1 'polypeptide(L)'
;MPTRYGNADLGWNHFSGKHNIKKCRVVDAALAGKVDKKNGGRLEYYGVARNQTKLVKIVVIVQYARRTADGEYDAGRGKKIGVITAYCEGMNRCPDWINE
;
A
#
# COMPACT_ATOMS: atom_id res chain seq x y z
N MET A 1 -5.90 26.45 -3.20
CA MET A 1 -5.39 25.28 -3.94
C MET A 1 -4.00 24.94 -3.42
N PRO A 2 -3.76 23.86 -2.66
CA PRO A 2 -2.40 23.51 -2.31
C PRO A 2 -1.84 22.50 -3.31
N THR A 3 -0.68 22.85 -3.85
CA THR A 3 0.15 22.09 -4.77
C THR A 3 0.43 20.69 -4.23
N ARG A 4 0.01 19.68 -4.99
CA ARG A 4 0.08 18.26 -4.65
C ARG A 4 1.52 17.75 -4.87
N TYR A 5 2.23 17.40 -3.79
CA TYR A 5 3.43 16.55 -3.89
C TYR A 5 2.99 15.08 -3.85
N GLY A 6 2.80 14.52 -5.04
CA GLY A 6 2.31 13.17 -5.29
C GLY A 6 1.51 13.19 -6.58
N ASN A 7 2.13 12.84 -7.70
CA ASN A 7 1.40 12.70 -8.96
C ASN A 7 0.49 11.45 -8.85
N ALA A 8 -0.58 11.41 -9.65
CA ALA A 8 -1.55 10.31 -9.63
C ALA A 8 -0.92 8.91 -9.86
N ASP A 9 0.27 8.87 -10.46
CA ASP A 9 0.97 7.65 -10.83
C ASP A 9 1.92 7.13 -9.72
N LEU A 10 2.19 7.93 -8.66
CA LEU A 10 3.34 7.70 -7.75
C LEU A 10 3.07 7.83 -6.26
N GLY A 11 1.81 8.00 -5.84
CA GLY A 11 1.41 7.60 -4.51
C GLY A 11 1.32 8.65 -3.41
N TRP A 12 1.07 8.10 -2.22
CA TRP A 12 0.39 8.62 -1.03
C TRP A 12 -0.99 9.25 -1.27
N ASN A 13 -1.08 10.42 -1.93
CA ASN A 13 -2.36 11.15 -2.06
C ASN A 13 -3.36 10.51 -3.05
N HIS A 14 -2.89 9.69 -4.00
CA HIS A 14 -3.78 8.99 -4.95
C HIS A 14 -4.37 7.71 -4.35
N PHE A 15 -3.61 7.00 -3.51
CA PHE A 15 -4.08 5.78 -2.85
C PHE A 15 -4.76 6.07 -1.50
N SER A 16 -4.44 7.18 -0.82
CA SER A 16 -5.13 7.62 0.41
C SER A 16 -6.57 8.12 0.18
N GLY A 17 -7.25 7.63 -0.85
CA GLY A 17 -8.71 7.65 -0.91
C GLY A 17 -9.33 6.89 0.27
N LYS A 18 -10.66 6.90 0.38
CA LYS A 18 -11.45 6.27 1.46
C LYS A 18 -11.23 4.75 1.65
N HIS A 19 -10.25 4.17 0.98
CA HIS A 19 -9.99 2.75 0.81
C HIS A 19 -8.70 2.28 1.54
N ASN A 20 -7.84 3.23 1.92
CA ASN A 20 -6.51 2.91 2.44
C ASN A 20 -6.41 2.90 3.97
N ILE A 21 -5.59 1.97 4.45
CA ILE A 21 -5.16 1.88 5.84
C ILE A 21 -4.13 2.98 6.09
N LYS A 22 -4.37 3.81 7.10
CA LYS A 22 -3.52 4.96 7.45
C LYS A 22 -2.68 4.74 8.70
N LYS A 23 -3.01 3.71 9.49
CA LYS A 23 -2.29 3.39 10.73
C LYS A 23 -1.02 2.61 10.41
N CYS A 24 0.14 3.19 10.73
CA CYS A 24 1.44 2.53 10.54
C CYS A 24 1.48 1.16 11.22
N ARG A 25 0.97 1.02 12.45
CA ARG A 25 0.94 -0.27 13.17
C ARG A 25 0.33 -1.42 12.35
N VAL A 26 -0.70 -1.14 11.55
CA VAL A 26 -1.37 -2.17 10.72
C VAL A 26 -0.51 -2.52 9.52
N VAL A 27 0.11 -1.52 8.90
CA VAL A 27 1.07 -1.69 7.80
C VAL A 27 2.30 -2.45 8.27
N ASP A 28 2.91 -2.03 9.38
CA ASP A 28 4.09 -2.62 10.00
C ASP A 28 3.83 -4.07 10.41
N ALA A 29 2.65 -4.39 10.92
CA ALA A 29 2.29 -5.76 11.27
C ALA A 29 2.26 -6.70 10.05
N ALA A 30 1.79 -6.22 8.89
CA ALA A 30 1.86 -6.99 7.65
C ALA A 30 3.31 -7.08 7.12
N LEU A 31 4.06 -5.99 7.19
CA LEU A 31 5.47 -5.93 6.74
C LEU A 31 6.44 -6.71 7.63
N ALA A 32 6.08 -7.00 8.88
CA ALA A 32 6.84 -7.87 9.78
C ALA A 32 6.82 -9.34 9.33
N GLY A 33 5.87 -9.70 8.45
CA GLY A 33 5.83 -11.00 7.80
C GLY A 33 6.87 -11.15 6.68
N LYS A 34 6.91 -12.35 6.09
CA LYS A 34 7.64 -12.58 4.85
C LYS A 34 6.85 -12.02 3.66
N VAL A 35 7.52 -11.77 2.54
CA VAL A 35 6.85 -11.42 1.28
C VAL A 35 5.94 -12.57 0.86
N ASP A 36 4.65 -12.31 0.68
CA ASP A 36 3.66 -13.29 0.23
C ASP A 36 3.65 -13.42 -1.29
N LYS A 37 3.85 -12.30 -2.00
CA LYS A 37 3.94 -12.29 -3.47
C LYS A 37 4.99 -11.31 -3.95
N LYS A 38 5.78 -11.74 -4.94
CA LYS A 38 6.80 -10.90 -5.58
C LYS A 38 6.60 -10.90 -7.08
N ASN A 39 6.54 -9.71 -7.66
CA ASN A 39 6.55 -9.51 -9.10
C ASN A 39 7.50 -8.36 -9.46
N GLY A 40 8.73 -8.69 -9.85
CA GLY A 40 9.78 -7.70 -10.10
C GLY A 40 10.06 -6.85 -8.86
N GLY A 41 9.87 -5.53 -8.99
CA GLY A 41 10.02 -4.55 -7.91
C GLY A 41 8.75 -4.29 -7.07
N ARG A 42 7.68 -5.06 -7.33
CA ARG A 42 6.44 -5.07 -6.54
C ARG A 42 6.48 -6.22 -5.54
N LEU A 43 6.37 -5.89 -4.26
CA LEU A 43 6.27 -6.84 -3.16
C LEU A 43 4.89 -6.72 -2.53
N GLU A 44 4.21 -7.82 -2.30
CA GLU A 44 2.93 -7.86 -1.57
C GLU A 44 3.11 -8.65 -0.29
N TYR A 45 2.53 -8.11 0.78
CA TYR A 45 2.51 -8.65 2.13
C TYR A 45 1.05 -8.75 2.56
N TYR A 46 0.67 -9.90 3.08
CA TYR A 46 -0.69 -10.19 3.51
C TYR A 46 -0.72 -10.18 5.04
N GLY A 47 -1.65 -9.40 5.58
CA GLY A 47 -1.96 -9.35 7.00
C GLY A 47 -3.39 -9.77 7.25
N VAL A 48 -3.71 -10.05 8.51
CA VAL A 48 -5.10 -10.23 8.95
C VAL A 48 -5.33 -9.36 10.16
N ALA A 49 -6.31 -8.46 10.07
CA ALA A 49 -6.82 -7.73 11.21
C ALA A 49 -8.02 -8.46 11.79
N ARG A 50 -8.03 -8.63 13.11
CA ARG A 50 -9.12 -9.25 13.84
C ARG A 50 -9.71 -8.27 14.86
N ASN A 51 -11.03 -8.16 14.87
CA ASN A 51 -11.78 -7.48 15.91
C ASN A 51 -12.95 -8.38 16.34
N GLN A 52 -12.82 -9.01 17.52
CA GLN A 52 -13.75 -10.01 18.03
C GLN A 52 -13.97 -11.17 17.03
N THR A 53 -15.17 -11.24 16.43
CA THR A 53 -15.56 -12.23 15.42
C THR A 53 -15.29 -11.76 13.98
N LYS A 54 -14.89 -10.50 13.79
CA LYS A 54 -14.62 -9.92 12.47
C LYS A 54 -13.16 -10.16 12.09
N LEU A 55 -12.95 -10.67 10.88
CA LEU A 55 -11.65 -10.85 10.27
C LEU A 55 -11.61 -10.09 8.94
N VAL A 56 -10.53 -9.37 8.71
CA VAL A 56 -10.30 -8.64 7.45
C VAL A 56 -8.90 -8.94 6.97
N LYS A 57 -8.79 -9.44 5.74
CA LYS A 57 -7.49 -9.62 5.10
C LYS A 57 -7.00 -8.29 4.57
N ILE A 58 -5.76 -7.98 4.92
CA ILE A 58 -5.06 -6.76 4.57
C ILE A 58 -4.03 -7.11 3.52
N VAL A 59 -3.92 -6.28 2.49
CA VAL A 59 -2.87 -6.37 1.49
C VAL A 59 -2.05 -5.10 1.53
N VAL A 60 -0.76 -5.23 1.82
CA VAL A 60 0.24 -4.15 1.75
C VAL A 60 1.13 -4.40 0.55
N ILE A 61 1.14 -3.47 -0.38
CA ILE A 61 1.98 -3.48 -1.58
C ILE A 61 3.10 -2.49 -1.35
N VAL A 62 4.33 -2.96 -1.44
CA VAL A 62 5.53 -2.13 -1.49
C VAL A 62 6.08 -2.17 -2.90
N GLN A 63 6.03 -1.03 -3.59
CA GLN A 63 6.75 -0.83 -4.83
C GLN A 63 8.09 -0.17 -4.50
N TYR A 64 9.19 -0.90 -4.73
CA TYR A 64 10.55 -0.39 -4.60
C TYR A 64 11.34 -0.64 -5.88
N ALA A 65 11.14 0.22 -6.87
CA ALA A 65 11.65 0.02 -8.22
C ALA A 65 12.05 1.34 -8.86
N ARG A 66 12.99 1.32 -9.81
CA ARG A 66 13.29 2.50 -10.62
C ARG A 66 12.13 2.84 -11.57
N ARG A 67 11.46 1.82 -12.09
CA ARG A 67 10.33 1.94 -13.01
C ARG A 67 9.09 1.23 -12.46
N THR A 68 7.91 1.69 -12.84
CA THR A 68 6.66 0.95 -12.64
C THR A 68 6.66 -0.34 -13.46
N ALA A 69 5.81 -1.30 -13.10
CA ALA A 69 5.78 -2.61 -13.76
C ALA A 69 5.28 -2.53 -15.22
N ASP A 70 4.39 -1.58 -15.51
CA ASP A 70 3.93 -1.22 -16.86
C ASP A 70 4.96 -0.40 -17.66
N GLY A 71 6.02 0.10 -17.01
CA GLY A 71 7.06 0.90 -17.63
C GLY A 71 6.67 2.34 -17.97
N GLU A 72 5.46 2.78 -17.63
CA GLU A 72 4.97 4.13 -17.94
C GLU A 72 5.73 5.21 -17.15
N TYR A 73 6.27 4.86 -15.98
CA TYR A 73 7.01 5.80 -15.14
C TYR A 73 8.42 5.31 -14.80
N ASP A 74 9.39 6.23 -14.88
CA ASP A 74 10.80 6.03 -14.53
C ASP A 74 11.27 7.16 -13.60
N ALA A 75 11.67 6.81 -12.38
CA ALA A 75 12.17 7.78 -11.40
C ALA A 75 13.52 8.41 -11.79
N GLY A 76 14.21 7.87 -12.80
CA GLY A 76 15.52 8.34 -13.26
C GLY A 76 16.69 7.61 -12.57
N ARG A 77 17.90 7.80 -13.12
CA ARG A 77 19.11 7.10 -12.66
C ARG A 77 19.45 7.51 -11.21
N GLY A 78 19.69 6.52 -10.36
CA GLY A 78 20.00 6.72 -8.93
C GLY A 78 18.79 6.94 -8.02
N LYS A 79 17.57 7.04 -8.57
CA LYS A 79 16.32 7.19 -7.80
C LYS A 79 15.47 5.93 -7.89
N LYS A 80 14.59 5.74 -6.89
CA LYS A 80 13.63 4.63 -6.83
C LYS A 80 12.27 5.17 -6.41
N ILE A 81 11.22 4.62 -7.02
CA ILE A 81 9.83 4.73 -6.61
C ILE A 81 9.71 3.94 -5.31
N GLY A 82 9.33 4.60 -4.22
CA GLY A 82 9.04 3.98 -2.93
C GLY A 82 7.58 4.26 -2.57
N VAL A 83 6.68 3.37 -2.97
CA VAL A 83 5.24 3.51 -2.69
C VAL A 83 4.78 2.36 -1.82
N ILE A 84 4.09 2.69 -0.73
CA ILE A 84 3.39 1.71 0.09
C ILE A 84 1.89 1.96 -0.06
N THR A 85 1.16 0.95 -0.55
CA THR A 85 -0.30 0.96 -0.64
C THR A 85 -0.84 -0.14 0.25
N ALA A 86 -1.77 0.18 1.15
CA ALA A 86 -2.35 -0.78 2.08
C ALA A 86 -3.88 -0.69 2.08
N TYR A 87 -4.56 -1.82 1.86
CA TYR A 87 -6.03 -1.88 1.73
C TYR A 87 -6.60 -3.20 2.24
N CYS A 88 -7.93 -3.26 2.36
CA CYS A 88 -8.67 -4.44 2.78
C CYS A 88 -9.17 -5.23 1.57
N GLU A 89 -8.81 -6.51 1.47
CA GLU A 89 -9.17 -7.36 0.34
C GLU A 89 -10.69 -7.59 0.27
N GLY A 90 -11.25 -7.49 -0.94
CA GLY A 90 -12.67 -7.72 -1.18
C GLY A 90 -13.60 -6.62 -0.66
N MET A 91 -13.04 -5.49 -0.20
CA MET A 91 -13.81 -4.38 0.34
C MET A 91 -13.51 -3.09 -0.42
N ASN A 92 -14.57 -2.33 -0.71
CA ASN A 92 -14.36 -0.97 -1.21
C ASN A 92 -13.69 -0.13 -0.12
N ARG A 93 -14.26 -0.03 1.09
CA ARG A 93 -13.66 0.73 2.21
C ARG A 93 -13.30 -0.20 3.36
N CYS A 94 -12.08 -0.06 3.90
CA CYS A 94 -11.70 -0.70 5.15
C CYS A 94 -12.63 -0.26 6.30
N PRO A 95 -13.05 -1.17 7.18
CA PRO A 95 -13.78 -0.80 8.38
C PRO A 95 -13.04 0.24 9.22
N ASP A 96 -13.79 1.16 9.83
CA ASP A 96 -13.20 2.29 10.55
C ASP A 96 -12.30 1.86 11.71
N TRP A 97 -12.64 0.76 12.40
CA TRP A 97 -11.84 0.19 13.49
C TRP A 97 -10.43 -0.27 13.08
N ILE A 98 -10.14 -0.45 11.79
CA ILE A 98 -8.78 -0.73 11.30
C ILE A 98 -7.91 0.55 11.35
N ASN A 99 -8.55 1.71 11.27
CA ASN A 99 -7.92 3.02 11.27
C ASN A 99 -8.08 3.78 12.59
N GLU A 100 -8.74 3.22 13.60
CA GLU A 100 -8.81 3.73 14.98
C GLU A 100 -7.52 3.40 15.76
#